data_AF-H9FCR4-F1
#
_entry.id   AF-H9FCR4-F1
#
_cell.length_a   1.000
_cell.length_b   1.000
_cell.length_c   1.000
_cell.angle_alpha   90.00
_cell.angle_beta   90.00
_cell.angle_gamma   90.00
#
_symmetry.space_group_name_H-M   'P 1'
#
loop_
_entity.id
_entity.type
_entity.pdbx_description
1 polymer ?
#
loop_
_entity_poly.entity_id
_entity_poly.type
_entity_poly.pdbx_seq_one_letter_code
_entity_poly.pdbx_strand_id
1 'polypeptide(L)'
;VARDSLPGYESCGTIVINYSMKGGIQTGEHPNPGKRYSGTQRTAYLPDNKEGRKVLELLRRAFDQKLIFTVGYSCVSGTSDVITWNDIHHKTSKFG
;
A
#
# COMPACT_ATOMS: atom_id res chain seq x y z
N VAL A 1 9.61 18.61 -18.89
CA VAL A 1 10.01 17.41 -18.11
C VAL A 1 9.17 16.26 -18.64
N ALA A 2 9.78 15.24 -19.24
CA ALA A 2 9.03 14.07 -19.72
C ALA A 2 8.25 13.49 -18.53
N ARG A 3 6.94 13.28 -18.70
CA ARG A 3 6.16 12.57 -17.69
C ARG A 3 6.64 11.12 -17.72
N ASP A 4 7.25 10.65 -16.64
CA ASP A 4 7.63 9.24 -16.53
C ASP A 4 6.38 8.37 -16.63
N SER A 5 6.31 7.54 -17.68
CA SER A 5 5.27 6.56 -17.91
C SER A 5 5.65 5.20 -17.34
N LEU A 6 4.66 4.40 -16.97
CA LEU A 6 4.87 2.99 -16.65
C LEU A 6 4.98 2.16 -17.95
N PRO A 7 5.77 1.07 -17.96
CA PRO A 7 5.79 0.13 -19.09
C PRO A 7 4.38 -0.37 -19.42
N GLY A 8 3.98 -0.28 -20.69
CA GLY A 8 2.64 -0.60 -21.19
C GLY A 8 1.62 0.55 -21.09
N TYR A 9 2.04 1.72 -20.62
CA TYR A 9 1.21 2.92 -20.44
C TYR A 9 1.91 4.19 -20.93
N GLU A 10 2.66 4.10 -22.03
CA GLU A 10 3.53 5.15 -22.59
C GLU A 10 2.77 6.43 -23.00
N SER A 11 1.46 6.33 -23.21
CA SER A 11 0.60 7.46 -23.57
C SER A 11 0.14 8.30 -22.38
N CYS A 12 0.46 7.90 -21.14
CA CYS A 12 0.02 8.60 -19.94
C CYS A 12 1.13 8.70 -18.88
N GLY A 13 0.92 9.55 -17.87
CA GLY A 13 1.87 9.70 -16.76
C GLY A 13 1.79 8.56 -15.74
N THR A 14 2.46 8.74 -14.61
CA THR A 14 2.41 7.81 -13.47
C THR A 14 1.85 8.52 -12.24
N ILE A 15 0.86 7.90 -11.60
CA ILE A 15 0.38 8.24 -10.25
C ILE A 15 1.30 7.56 -9.24
N VAL A 16 1.84 8.34 -8.30
CA VAL A 16 2.65 7.83 -7.19
C VAL A 16 1.84 7.93 -5.90
N ILE A 17 1.60 6.78 -5.26
CA ILE A 17 0.86 6.69 -3.99
C ILE A 17 1.88 6.46 -2.87
N ASN A 18 1.90 7.35 -1.88
CA ASN A 18 2.75 7.21 -0.71
C ASN A 18 1.91 6.92 0.52
N TYR A 19 2.08 5.73 1.09
CA TYR A 19 1.51 5.35 2.37
C TYR A 19 2.51 5.60 3.49
N SER A 20 2.10 6.36 4.49
CA SER A 20 2.88 6.61 5.71
C SER A 20 2.09 6.12 6.92
N MET A 21 2.40 4.90 7.34
CA MET A 21 1.70 4.22 8.43
C MET A 21 2.48 4.42 9.73
N LYS A 22 1.81 4.94 10.76
CA LYS A 22 2.40 5.12 12.08
C LYS A 22 2.47 3.79 12.82
N GLY A 23 3.50 3.64 13.65
CA GLY A 23 3.58 2.55 14.62
C GLY A 23 2.55 2.74 15.73
N GLY A 24 2.31 1.69 16.50
CA GLY A 24 1.28 1.70 17.52
C GLY A 24 1.34 0.50 18.45
N ILE A 25 0.24 0.32 19.17
CA ILE A 25 0.00 -0.82 20.06
C ILE A 25 -1.16 -1.60 19.46
N GLN A 26 -1.04 -2.93 19.41
CA GLN A 26 -2.05 -3.82 18.88
C GLN A 26 -3.35 -3.74 19.70
N THR A 27 -4.49 -3.62 19.02
CA THR A 27 -5.83 -3.60 19.62
C THR A 27 -6.37 -5.03 19.74
N GLY A 28 -7.58 -5.19 20.28
CA GLY A 28 -8.28 -6.48 20.30
C GLY A 28 -8.62 -7.06 18.91
N GLU A 29 -8.49 -6.26 17.85
CA GLU A 29 -8.71 -6.68 16.45
C GLU A 29 -7.43 -7.24 15.81
N HIS A 30 -6.29 -7.18 16.51
CA HIS A 30 -5.00 -7.64 16.01
C HIS A 30 -4.57 -8.95 16.70
N PRO A 31 -3.61 -9.70 16.11
CA PRO A 31 -3.23 -11.02 16.61
C PRO A 31 -2.68 -11.05 18.05
N ASN A 32 -1.97 -10.01 18.47
CA ASN A 32 -1.33 -9.94 19.78
C ASN A 32 -1.67 -8.62 20.52
N PRO A 33 -2.87 -8.48 21.09
CA PRO A 33 -3.30 -7.25 21.76
C PRO A 33 -2.30 -6.77 22.83
N GLY A 34 -2.04 -5.47 22.88
CA GLY A 34 -1.07 -4.85 23.80
C GLY A 34 0.38 -4.87 23.34
N LYS A 35 0.74 -5.65 22.31
CA LYS A 35 2.09 -5.67 21.75
C LYS A 35 2.34 -4.49 20.80
N ARG A 36 3.55 -3.93 20.81
CA ARG A 36 3.92 -2.83 19.90
C ARG A 36 4.21 -3.34 18.49
N TYR A 37 3.92 -2.51 17.50
CA TYR A 37 4.36 -2.67 16.11
C TYR A 37 4.97 -1.37 15.60
N SER A 38 5.98 -1.50 14.75
CA SER A 38 6.66 -0.35 14.13
C SER A 38 5.88 0.21 12.95
N GLY A 39 6.01 1.51 12.72
CA GLY A 39 5.46 2.16 11.53
C GLY A 39 6.15 1.70 10.25
N THR A 40 5.55 2.02 9.11
CA THR A 40 6.13 1.64 7.82
C THR A 40 5.76 2.62 6.72
N GLN A 41 6.59 2.68 5.69
CA GLN A 41 6.38 3.51 4.50
C GLN A 41 6.35 2.60 3.27
N ARG A 42 5.39 2.83 2.38
CA ARG A 42 5.25 2.08 1.13
C ARG A 42 4.91 3.04 0.01
N THR A 43 5.52 2.82 -1.15
CA THR A 43 5.19 3.54 -2.37
C THR A 43 4.61 2.55 -3.38
N ALA A 44 3.54 2.97 -4.06
CA ALA A 44 2.90 2.21 -5.12
C ALA A 44 2.66 3.08 -6.35
N TYR A 45 2.50 2.43 -7.50
CA TYR A 45 2.40 3.10 -8.80
C TYR A 45 1.16 2.65 -9.57
N LEU A 46 0.49 3.60 -10.22
CA LEU A 46 -0.59 3.36 -11.16
C LEU A 46 -0.37 4.22 -12.41
N PRO A 47 -0.88 3.83 -13.59
CA PRO A 47 -0.89 4.71 -14.75
C PRO A 47 -1.86 5.89 -14.54
N ASP A 48 -1.48 7.09 -14.96
CA ASP A 48 -2.33 8.28 -14.91
C ASP A 48 -3.31 8.33 -16.11
N ASN A 49 -4.15 7.30 -16.21
CA ASN A 49 -5.23 7.20 -17.18
C ASN A 49 -6.59 7.04 -16.47
N LYS A 50 -7.68 6.92 -17.25
CA LYS A 50 -9.04 6.80 -16.70
C LYS A 50 -9.20 5.62 -15.73
N GLU A 51 -8.59 4.47 -16.05
CA GLU A 51 -8.66 3.27 -15.23
C GLU A 51 -7.82 3.41 -13.95
N GLY A 52 -6.57 3.87 -14.05
CA GLY A 52 -5.71 4.08 -12.89
C GLY A 52 -6.27 5.11 -11.91
N ARG A 53 -6.93 6.16 -12.39
CA ARG A 53 -7.66 7.11 -11.52
C ARG A 53 -8.87 6.48 -10.82
N LYS A 54 -9.60 5.59 -11.49
CA LYS A 54 -10.70 4.83 -10.87
C LYS A 54 -10.17 3.89 -9.79
N VAL A 55 -9.05 3.21 -10.06
CA VAL A 55 -8.37 2.37 -9.05
C VAL A 55 -7.91 3.22 -7.87
N LEU A 56 -7.34 4.41 -8.10
CA LEU A 56 -6.93 5.32 -7.03
C LEU A 56 -8.11 5.70 -6.11
N GLU A 57 -9.28 5.99 -6.68
CA GLU A 57 -10.48 6.31 -5.90
C GLU A 57 -10.93 5.12 -5.02
N LEU A 58 -10.91 3.90 -5.58
CA LEU A 58 -11.23 2.69 -4.83
C LEU A 58 -10.20 2.43 -3.71
N LEU A 59 -8.91 2.63 -3.97
CA LEU A 59 -7.86 2.51 -2.97
C LEU A 59 -8.01 3.55 -1.86
N ARG A 60 -8.40 4.78 -2.18
CA ARG A 60 -8.72 5.80 -1.17
C ARG A 60 -9.86 5.33 -0.27
N ARG A 61 -10.95 4.84 -0.84
CA ARG A 61 -12.09 4.30 -0.07
C ARG A 61 -11.69 3.11 0.80
N ALA A 62 -10.90 2.19 0.26
CA ALA A 62 -10.37 1.06 1.03
C ALA A 62 -9.44 1.52 2.16
N PHE A 63 -8.64 2.57 1.94
CA PHE A 63 -7.79 3.15 2.97
C PHE A 63 -8.62 3.77 4.11
N ASP A 64 -9.66 4.53 3.77
CA ASP A 64 -10.56 5.17 4.74
C ASP A 64 -11.33 4.11 5.57
N GLN A 65 -11.60 2.95 4.97
CA GLN A 65 -12.21 1.79 5.63
C GLN A 65 -11.20 0.88 6.33
N LYS A 66 -9.92 1.26 6.41
CA LYS A 66 -8.84 0.48 7.06
C LYS A 66 -8.58 -0.89 6.43
N LEU A 67 -8.82 -1.04 5.12
CA LEU A 67 -8.71 -2.31 4.40
C LEU A 67 -7.38 -2.50 3.66
N ILE A 68 -6.52 -1.48 3.56
CA ILE A 68 -5.26 -1.57 2.79
C ILE A 68 -4.17 -2.34 3.56
N PHE A 69 -4.10 -2.11 4.87
CA PHE A 69 -3.07 -2.68 5.74
C PHE A 69 -3.70 -3.34 6.95
N THR A 70 -3.00 -4.33 7.48
CA THR A 70 -3.29 -4.97 8.77
C THR A 70 -2.00 -5.13 9.57
N VAL A 71 -2.11 -5.53 10.83
CA VAL A 71 -0.95 -5.94 11.65
C VAL A 71 -0.97 -7.45 11.76
N GLY A 72 0.12 -8.11 11.39
CA GLY A 72 0.16 -9.56 11.39
C GLY A 72 1.52 -10.15 11.02
N TYR A 73 1.47 -11.35 10.43
CA TYR A 73 2.65 -12.08 9.98
C TYR A 73 3.01 -11.69 8.55
N SER A 74 4.25 -11.28 8.36
CA SER A 74 4.83 -11.02 7.04
C SER A 74 5.54 -12.26 6.53
N CYS A 75 4.99 -12.92 5.50
CA CYS A 75 5.62 -14.08 4.88
C CYS A 75 6.96 -13.73 4.21
N VAL A 76 7.14 -12.48 3.75
CA VAL A 76 8.37 -12.04 3.06
C VAL A 76 9.54 -11.92 4.03
N SER A 77 9.31 -11.37 5.22
CA SER A 77 10.35 -11.19 6.23
C SER A 77 10.38 -12.30 7.29
N GLY A 78 9.36 -13.16 7.33
CA GLY A 78 9.18 -14.19 8.35
C GLY A 78 8.87 -13.63 9.75
N THR A 79 8.40 -12.38 9.86
CA THR A 79 8.22 -11.68 11.14
C THR A 79 6.75 -11.38 11.43
N SER A 80 6.36 -11.57 12.69
CA SER A 80 5.04 -11.16 13.22
C SER A 80 5.06 -9.73 13.76
N ASP A 81 3.88 -9.21 14.10
CA ASP A 81 3.71 -7.90 14.76
C ASP A 81 4.20 -6.72 13.92
N VAL A 82 4.05 -6.86 12.60
CA VAL A 82 4.43 -5.85 11.61
C VAL A 82 3.23 -5.46 10.76
N ILE A 83 3.27 -4.24 10.20
CA ILE A 83 2.27 -3.78 9.25
C ILE A 83 2.47 -4.51 7.92
N THR A 84 1.45 -5.24 7.47
CA THR A 84 1.43 -6.00 6.22
C THR A 84 0.31 -5.51 5.30
N TRP A 85 0.41 -5.85 4.01
CA TRP A 85 -0.71 -5.70 3.10
C TRP A 85 -1.89 -6.57 3.55
N ASN A 86 -3.11 -6.12 3.28
CA ASN A 86 -4.35 -6.83 3.59
C ASN A 86 -5.05 -7.24 2.28
N ASP A 87 -4.44 -8.21 1.57
CA ASP A 87 -4.87 -8.84 0.31
C ASP A 87 -5.07 -7.95 -0.93
N ILE A 88 -5.01 -6.62 -0.77
CA ILE A 88 -5.03 -5.66 -1.88
C ILE A 88 -3.61 -5.46 -2.40
N HIS A 89 -3.33 -6.09 -3.55
CA HIS A 89 -2.01 -6.06 -4.17
C HIS A 89 -1.68 -4.69 -4.76
N HIS A 90 -0.45 -4.24 -4.52
CA HIS A 90 0.09 -2.98 -5.04
C HIS A 90 1.34 -3.24 -5.88
N LYS A 91 1.51 -2.48 -6.97
CA LYS A 91 2.78 -2.44 -7.72
C LYS A 91 3.74 -1.50 -7.02
N THR A 92 4.73 -2.06 -6.32
CA THR A 92 5.72 -1.30 -5.52
C THR A 92 7.02 -1.00 -6.26
N SER A 93 7.13 -1.43 -7.52
CA SER A 93 8.20 -1.05 -8.45
C SER A 93 7.59 -0.52 -9.74
N LYS A 94 8.22 0.50 -10.35
CA LYS A 94 7.83 1.02 -11.67
C LYS A 94 8.22 0.06 -12.80
N PHE A 95 9.29 -0.70 -12.58
CA PHE A 95 9.93 -1.57 -13.57
C PHE A 95 10.08 -2.99 -13.00
N GLY A 96 10.36 -3.96 -13.87
CA GLY A 96 10.75 -5.31 -13.48
C GLY A 96 12.14 -5.33 -12.86
#